data_AF-A0A3S1EH65-F1
#
_entry.id   AF-A0A3S1EH65-F1
#
_cell.length_a   1.000
_cell.length_b   1.000
_cell.length_c   1.000
_cell.angle_alpha   90.00
_cell.angle_beta   90.00
_cell.angle_gamma   90.00
#
_symmetry.space_group_name_H-M   'P 1'
#
loop_
_entity.id
_entity.type
_entity.pdbx_description
1 polymer ?
#
loop_
_entity_poly.entity_id
_entity_poly.type
_entity_poly.pdbx_seq_one_letter_code
_entity_poly.pdbx_strand_id
1 'polypeptide(L)'
;LYDIQSVADVTEDAFPGYGEIITQVWRIKQLEYTWLRSLMQAYQDFDAVTRDSLAYTLRVLGLAYESEAFERVIEKYLHLDLYPDAAETLAALRPRKLAILSNGSPDMLNALVRNSGLDRLLDATISVDAKKVFK
;
A
#
# COMPACT_ATOMS: atom_id res chain seq x y z
N LEU A 1 -10.24 -4.74 1.49
CA LEU A 1 -10.19 -4.24 2.89
C LEU A 1 -9.86 -2.76 2.91
N TYR A 2 -8.77 -2.34 2.25
CA TYR A 2 -8.36 -0.93 2.19
C TYR A 2 -8.59 -0.32 0.82
N ASP A 3 -8.96 0.96 0.80
CA ASP A 3 -9.05 1.76 -0.40
C ASP A 3 -7.71 2.42 -0.71
N ILE A 4 -7.14 2.07 -1.85
CA ILE A 4 -5.87 2.62 -2.32
C ILE A 4 -6.04 4.05 -2.83
N GLN A 5 -7.24 4.44 -3.26
CA GLN A 5 -7.52 5.81 -3.70
C GLN A 5 -7.51 6.81 -2.54
N SER A 6 -7.48 6.34 -1.28
CA SER A 6 -7.34 7.22 -0.11
C SER A 6 -6.02 8.00 -0.06
N VAL A 7 -5.05 7.71 -0.95
CA VAL A 7 -3.85 8.54 -1.13
C VAL A 7 -4.10 9.78 -2.00
N ALA A 8 -5.26 9.88 -2.68
CA ALA A 8 -5.53 10.94 -3.65
C ALA A 8 -5.36 12.34 -3.04
N ASP A 9 -5.96 12.60 -1.88
CA ASP A 9 -5.90 13.90 -1.22
C ASP A 9 -4.46 14.30 -0.86
N VAL A 10 -3.68 13.39 -0.26
CA VAL A 10 -2.27 13.69 0.07
C VAL A 10 -1.41 13.86 -1.18
N THR A 11 -1.71 13.14 -2.26
CA THR A 11 -0.99 13.31 -3.53
C THR A 11 -1.34 14.62 -4.21
N GLU A 12 -2.58 15.08 -4.13
CA GLU A 12 -3.02 16.37 -4.65
C GLU A 12 -2.43 17.53 -3.84
N ASP A 13 -2.41 17.43 -2.52
CA ASP A 13 -1.78 18.42 -1.64
C ASP A 13 -0.25 18.50 -1.88
N ALA A 14 0.39 17.35 -2.09
CA ALA A 14 1.83 17.28 -2.35
C ALA A 14 2.21 17.73 -3.78
N PHE A 15 1.33 17.45 -4.75
CA PHE A 15 1.55 17.75 -6.17
C PHE A 15 0.25 18.28 -6.81
N PRO A 16 -0.08 19.56 -6.59
CA PRO A 16 -1.34 20.14 -7.05
C PRO A 16 -1.54 20.01 -8.57
N GLY A 17 -2.72 19.52 -8.97
CA GLY A 17 -3.09 19.23 -10.35
C GLY A 17 -2.65 17.86 -10.86
N TYR A 18 -1.96 17.05 -10.03
CA TYR A 18 -1.43 15.75 -10.42
C TYR A 18 -1.90 14.58 -9.53
N GLY A 19 -2.70 14.81 -8.49
CA GLY A 19 -3.06 13.78 -7.51
C GLY A 19 -3.70 12.54 -8.14
N GLU A 20 -4.67 12.74 -9.04
CA GLU A 20 -5.35 11.63 -9.72
C GLU A 20 -4.38 10.82 -10.61
N ILE A 21 -3.62 11.49 -11.48
CA ILE A 21 -2.71 10.80 -12.40
C ILE A 21 -1.57 10.11 -11.65
N ILE A 22 -1.06 10.71 -10.57
CA ILE A 22 -0.06 10.08 -9.70
C ILE A 22 -0.64 8.82 -9.09
N THR A 23 -1.82 8.89 -8.46
CA THR A 23 -2.45 7.75 -7.78
C THR A 23 -2.67 6.57 -8.74
N GLN A 24 -3.13 6.85 -9.96
CA GLN A 24 -3.35 5.83 -10.99
C GLN A 24 -2.04 5.18 -11.46
N VAL A 25 -1.07 5.98 -11.92
CA VAL A 25 0.19 5.47 -12.48
C VAL A 25 1.02 4.77 -11.39
N TRP A 26 1.07 5.35 -10.20
CA TRP A 26 1.76 4.78 -9.05
C TRP A 26 1.23 3.39 -8.72
N ARG A 27 -0.09 3.22 -8.64
CA ARG A 27 -0.68 1.91 -8.34
C ARG A 27 -0.38 0.88 -9.43
N ILE A 28 -0.46 1.27 -10.71
CA ILE A 28 -0.10 0.38 -11.83
C ILE A 28 1.36 -0.06 -11.69
N LYS A 29 2.30 0.87 -11.52
CA LYS A 29 3.72 0.57 -11.44
C LYS A 29 4.10 -0.23 -10.19
N GLN A 30 3.43 0.02 -9.07
CA GLN A 30 3.61 -0.77 -7.84
C GLN A 30 3.30 -2.26 -8.10
N LEU A 31 2.20 -2.57 -8.79
CA LEU A 31 1.85 -3.95 -9.12
C LEU A 31 2.81 -4.55 -10.14
N GLU A 32 3.13 -3.83 -11.22
CA GLU A 32 4.08 -4.28 -12.23
C GLU A 32 5.44 -4.64 -11.62
N TYR A 33 5.93 -3.81 -10.69
CA TYR A 33 7.22 -4.04 -10.04
C TYR A 33 7.19 -5.28 -9.15
N THR A 34 6.06 -5.60 -8.50
CA THR A 34 5.96 -6.88 -7.77
C THR A 34 6.07 -8.10 -8.68
N TRP A 35 5.47 -8.07 -9.87
CA TRP A 35 5.54 -9.18 -10.82
C TRP A 35 6.95 -9.30 -11.43
N LEU A 36 7.51 -8.19 -11.90
CA LEU A 36 8.84 -8.17 -12.50
C LEU A 36 9.91 -8.62 -11.52
N ARG A 37 9.91 -8.10 -10.28
CA ARG A 37 10.88 -8.50 -9.26
C ARG A 37 10.77 -9.98 -8.89
N SER A 38 9.56 -10.52 -8.85
CA SER A 38 9.34 -11.96 -8.61
C SER A 38 9.84 -12.81 -9.79
N LEU A 39 9.53 -12.43 -11.02
CA LEU A 39 9.96 -13.14 -12.25
C LEU A 39 11.48 -13.06 -12.47
N MET A 40 12.10 -11.94 -12.09
CA MET A 40 13.55 -11.74 -12.17
C MET A 40 14.30 -12.36 -10.99
N GLN A 41 13.60 -12.92 -9.99
CA GLN A 41 14.18 -13.40 -8.73
C GLN A 41 15.00 -12.33 -7.99
N ALA A 42 14.61 -11.06 -8.15
CA ALA A 42 15.26 -9.88 -7.61
C ALA A 42 14.37 -9.22 -6.54
N TYR A 43 14.01 -10.01 -5.53
CA TYR A 43 13.10 -9.60 -4.47
C TYR A 43 13.61 -8.36 -3.72
N GLN A 44 12.71 -7.41 -3.52
CA GLN A 44 12.78 -6.38 -2.50
C GLN A 44 11.42 -6.34 -1.80
N ASP A 45 11.37 -5.85 -0.57
CA ASP A 45 10.11 -5.75 0.15
C ASP A 45 9.13 -4.77 -0.51
N PHE A 46 7.89 -4.79 -0.05
CA PHE A 46 6.85 -3.96 -0.64
C PHE A 46 7.01 -2.47 -0.32
N ASP A 47 7.74 -2.09 0.73
CA ASP A 47 8.03 -0.69 1.03
C ASP A 47 8.95 -0.12 -0.06
N ALA A 48 10.05 -0.82 -0.35
CA ALA A 48 10.95 -0.49 -1.45
C ALA A 48 10.21 -0.42 -2.80
N VAL A 49 9.35 -1.40 -3.09
CA VAL A 49 8.54 -1.38 -4.33
C VAL A 49 7.60 -0.17 -4.38
N THR A 50 7.00 0.21 -3.26
CA THR A 50 6.07 1.34 -3.15
C THR A 50 6.80 2.67 -3.37
N ARG A 51 7.99 2.81 -2.81
CA ARG A 51 8.87 3.98 -2.99
C ARG A 51 9.38 4.07 -4.43
N ASP A 52 9.90 2.97 -4.98
CA ASP A 52 10.42 2.92 -6.34
C ASP A 52 9.36 3.27 -7.39
N SER A 53 8.14 2.76 -7.22
CA SER A 53 7.04 3.04 -8.15
C SER A 53 6.56 4.49 -8.05
N LEU A 54 6.54 5.10 -6.86
CA LEU A 54 6.23 6.53 -6.72
C LEU A 54 7.32 7.38 -7.38
N ALA A 55 8.59 7.09 -7.11
CA ALA A 55 9.72 7.79 -7.71
C ALA A 55 9.75 7.65 -9.23
N TYR A 56 9.33 6.50 -9.78
CA TYR A 56 9.13 6.34 -11.21
C TYR A 56 8.01 7.27 -11.73
N THR A 57 6.83 7.24 -11.09
CA THR A 57 5.68 8.04 -11.50
C THR A 57 6.01 9.54 -11.54
N LEU A 58 6.63 10.07 -10.47
CA LEU A 58 6.99 11.48 -10.39
C LEU A 58 8.00 11.87 -11.47
N ARG A 59 9.00 11.01 -11.76
CA ARG A 59 9.97 11.24 -12.84
C ARG A 59 9.32 11.28 -14.23
N VAL A 60 8.40 10.37 -14.53
CA VAL A 60 7.73 10.34 -15.84
C VAL A 60 6.82 11.56 -16.04
N LEU A 61 6.25 12.09 -14.96
CA LEU A 61 5.46 13.33 -14.98
C LEU A 61 6.33 14.60 -14.99
N GLY A 62 7.66 14.47 -14.92
CA GLY A 62 8.58 15.61 -14.87
C GLY A 62 8.54 16.39 -13.56
N LEU A 63 8.03 15.78 -12.49
CA LEU A 63 7.87 16.41 -11.18
C LEU A 63 9.14 16.24 -10.35
N ALA A 64 9.68 17.36 -9.87
CA ALA A 64 10.67 17.32 -8.79
C ALA A 64 9.95 16.92 -7.50
N TYR A 65 10.55 15.99 -6.75
CA TYR A 65 10.02 15.58 -5.46
C TYR A 65 11.03 15.95 -4.39
N GLU A 66 10.67 16.92 -3.55
CA GLU A 66 11.38 17.18 -2.31
C GLU A 66 11.13 16.01 -1.35
N SER A 67 12.14 15.66 -0.56
CA SER A 67 12.10 14.47 0.29
C SER A 67 10.91 14.46 1.26
N GLU A 68 10.48 15.61 1.80
CA GLU A 68 9.37 15.65 2.76
C GLU A 68 8.01 15.34 2.10
N ALA A 69 7.71 15.92 0.93
CA ALA A 69 6.47 15.66 0.21
C ALA A 69 6.37 14.20 -0.22
N PHE A 70 7.50 13.62 -0.66
CA PHE A 70 7.59 12.20 -0.99
C PHE A 70 7.29 11.32 0.23
N GLU A 71 7.93 11.58 1.38
CA GLU A 71 7.69 10.81 2.60
C GLU A 71 6.25 10.93 3.09
N ARG A 72 5.61 12.11 3.02
CA ARG A 72 4.19 12.28 3.41
C ARG A 72 3.25 11.41 2.57
N VAL A 73 3.51 11.32 1.26
CA VAL A 73 2.72 10.45 0.37
C VAL A 73 2.95 8.96 0.68
N ILE A 74 4.20 8.57 0.96
CA ILE A 74 4.52 7.19 1.37
C ILE A 74 3.89 6.85 2.73
N GLU A 75 3.91 7.77 3.70
CA GLU A 75 3.33 7.55 5.03
C GLU A 75 1.82 7.28 4.96
N LYS A 76 1.10 7.91 4.02
CA LYS A 76 -0.34 7.63 3.83
C LYS A 76 -0.62 6.16 3.46
N TYR A 77 0.33 5.42 2.89
CA TYR A 77 0.18 3.97 2.67
C TYR A 77 0.09 3.16 3.99
N LEU A 78 0.60 3.70 5.10
CA LEU A 78 0.43 3.13 6.45
C LEU A 78 -0.92 3.49 7.08
N HIS A 79 -1.66 4.40 6.45
CA HIS A 79 -2.92 4.98 6.94
C HIS A 79 -4.01 4.93 5.86
N LEU A 80 -4.02 3.89 5.02
CA LEU A 80 -5.07 3.73 4.02
C LEU A 80 -6.43 3.55 4.70
N ASP A 81 -7.44 4.15 4.09
CA ASP A 81 -8.79 4.12 4.62
C ASP A 81 -9.40 2.72 4.42
N LEU A 82 -10.23 2.29 5.38
CA LEU A 82 -11.02 1.08 5.21
C LEU A 82 -12.19 1.34 4.28
N TYR A 83 -12.57 0.32 3.49
CA TYR A 83 -13.89 0.35 2.87
C TYR A 83 -14.98 0.42 3.97
N PRO A 84 -16.06 1.21 3.78
CA PRO A 84 -17.04 1.47 4.83
C PRO A 84 -17.67 0.22 5.46
N ASP A 85 -17.80 -0.84 4.68
CA ASP A 85 -18.41 -2.12 5.05
C ASP A 85 -17.40 -3.15 5.61
N ALA A 86 -16.10 -2.88 5.56
CA ALA A 86 -15.06 -3.87 5.87
C ALA A 86 -15.11 -4.34 7.33
N ALA A 87 -15.24 -3.41 8.28
CA ALA A 87 -15.25 -3.75 9.71
C ALA A 87 -16.49 -4.55 10.10
N GLU A 88 -17.68 -4.13 9.63
CA GLU A 88 -18.94 -4.83 9.86
C GLU A 88 -18.93 -6.24 9.25
N THR A 89 -18.44 -6.35 8.01
CA THR A 89 -18.33 -7.64 7.31
C THR A 89 -17.41 -8.60 8.06
N LEU A 90 -16.24 -8.13 8.52
CA LEU A 90 -15.32 -8.97 9.29
C LEU A 90 -15.93 -9.38 10.64
N ALA A 91 -16.64 -8.48 11.33
CA ALA A 91 -17.32 -8.82 12.58
C ALA A 91 -18.39 -9.90 12.38
N ALA A 92 -19.17 -9.81 11.29
CA ALA A 92 -20.23 -10.76 10.95
C ALA A 92 -19.71 -12.17 10.58
N LEU A 93 -18.42 -12.30 10.24
CA LEU A 93 -17.82 -13.60 9.92
C LEU A 93 -17.41 -14.42 11.15
N ARG A 94 -17.45 -13.85 12.36
CA ARG A 94 -17.18 -14.59 13.61
C ARG A 94 -18.20 -15.73 13.81
N PRO A 95 -17.79 -16.89 14.38
CA PRO A 95 -16.51 -17.17 15.04
C PRO A 95 -15.45 -17.78 14.10
N ARG A 96 -15.55 -17.61 12.77
CA ARG A 96 -14.51 -18.12 11.85
C ARG A 96 -13.18 -17.45 12.13
N LYS A 97 -12.09 -18.18 11.91
CA LYS A 97 -10.75 -17.58 11.93
C LYS A 97 -10.59 -16.64 10.74
N LEU A 98 -10.13 -15.43 11.00
CA LEU A 98 -9.94 -14.38 10.02
C LEU A 98 -8.46 -14.03 9.89
N ALA A 99 -7.97 -13.95 8.66
CA ALA A 99 -6.59 -13.58 8.38
C ALA A 99 -6.51 -12.73 7.11
N ILE A 100 -5.48 -11.89 7.03
CA ILE A 100 -5.12 -11.20 5.78
C ILE A 100 -3.83 -11.80 5.23
N LEU A 101 -3.80 -12.05 3.91
CA LEU A 101 -2.59 -12.37 3.15
C LEU A 101 -2.28 -11.21 2.21
N SER A 102 -1.16 -10.53 2.40
CA SER A 102 -0.82 -9.30 1.67
C SER A 102 0.61 -9.30 1.13
N ASN A 103 0.81 -8.59 0.02
CA ASN A 103 2.14 -8.28 -0.50
C ASN A 103 2.89 -7.31 0.41
N GLY A 104 2.20 -6.56 1.25
CA GLY A 104 2.81 -5.57 2.14
C GLY A 104 3.89 -6.17 3.04
N SER A 105 4.99 -5.43 3.25
CA SER A 105 6.04 -5.83 4.19
C SER A 105 5.46 -6.00 5.60
N PRO A 106 6.08 -6.81 6.49
CA PRO A 106 5.55 -7.08 7.81
C PRO A 106 5.25 -5.80 8.60
N ASP A 107 6.16 -4.84 8.59
CA ASP A 107 6.00 -3.58 9.33
C ASP A 107 4.88 -2.71 8.74
N MET A 108 4.84 -2.57 7.41
CA MET A 108 3.81 -1.80 6.72
C MET A 108 2.41 -2.39 6.94
N LEU A 109 2.27 -3.71 6.82
CA LEU A 109 1.01 -4.41 7.03
C LEU A 109 0.54 -4.32 8.48
N ASN A 110 1.46 -4.53 9.44
CA ASN A 110 1.13 -4.46 10.86
C ASN A 110 0.77 -3.04 11.29
N ALA A 111 1.45 -2.01 10.78
CA ALA A 111 1.09 -0.62 11.02
C ALA A 111 -0.31 -0.32 10.47
N LEU A 112 -0.58 -0.67 9.21
CA LEU A 112 -1.85 -0.42 8.56
C LEU A 112 -3.05 -1.08 9.28
N VAL A 113 -2.87 -2.34 9.70
CA VAL A 113 -3.91 -3.10 10.42
C VAL A 113 -4.16 -2.55 11.83
N ARG A 114 -3.12 -2.06 12.53
CA ARG A 114 -3.29 -1.38 13.82
C ARG A 114 -3.95 -0.02 13.67
N ASN A 115 -3.52 0.78 12.70
CA ASN A 115 -4.03 2.13 12.46
C ASN A 115 -5.52 2.14 12.08
N SER A 116 -5.99 1.06 11.44
CA SER A 116 -7.39 0.88 11.07
C SER A 116 -8.24 0.16 12.12
N GLY A 117 -7.62 -0.36 13.19
CA GLY A 117 -8.29 -1.14 14.23
C GLY A 117 -8.71 -2.56 13.82
N LEU A 118 -8.32 -3.04 12.63
CA LEU A 118 -8.60 -4.40 12.18
C LEU A 118 -7.76 -5.46 12.92
N ASP A 119 -6.70 -5.06 13.63
CA ASP A 119 -5.89 -5.92 14.50
C ASP A 119 -6.73 -6.64 15.57
N ARG A 120 -7.85 -6.05 15.97
CA ARG A 120 -8.80 -6.64 16.94
C ARG A 120 -9.77 -7.64 16.32
N LEU A 121 -9.89 -7.64 14.99
CA LEU A 121 -10.81 -8.49 14.23
C LEU A 121 -10.11 -9.67 13.55
N LEU A 122 -8.84 -9.51 13.18
CA LEU A 122 -8.04 -10.54 12.50
C LEU A 122 -7.26 -11.39 13.51
N ASP A 123 -7.29 -12.70 13.34
CA ASP A 123 -6.47 -13.65 14.11
C ASP A 123 -5.03 -13.72 13.59
N ALA A 124 -4.78 -13.32 12.33
CA ALA A 124 -3.44 -13.30 11.75
C ALA A 124 -3.26 -12.25 10.63
N THR A 125 -2.07 -11.65 10.61
CA THR A 125 -1.56 -10.83 9.50
C THR A 125 -0.39 -11.56 8.83
N ILE A 126 -0.56 -11.94 7.56
CA ILE A 126 0.37 -12.78 6.82
C ILE A 126 0.97 -11.97 5.68
N SER A 127 2.27 -11.68 5.76
CA SER A 127 3.03 -11.07 4.66
C SER A 127 3.68 -12.14 3.80
N VAL A 128 3.75 -11.89 2.48
CA VAL A 128 4.52 -12.74 1.54
C VAL A 128 6.03 -12.58 1.67
N ASP A 129 6.51 -11.59 2.45
CA ASP A 129 7.93 -11.29 2.62
C ASP A 129 8.74 -12.51 3.09
N ALA A 130 8.16 -13.34 3.97
CA ALA A 130 8.76 -14.59 4.42
C ALA A 130 9.06 -15.60 3.30
N LYS A 131 8.39 -15.47 2.15
CA LYS A 131 8.60 -16.30 0.95
C LYS A 131 9.41 -15.60 -0.14
N LYS A 132 9.70 -14.30 0.00
CA LYS A 132 10.45 -13.48 -0.96
C LYS A 132 9.93 -13.59 -2.40
N VAL A 133 8.61 -13.77 -2.54
CA VAL A 133 7.89 -13.83 -3.81
C VAL A 133 6.53 -13.17 -3.60
N PHE A 134 6.17 -12.23 -4.47
CA PHE A 134 4.88 -11.55 -4.38
C PHE A 134 3.74 -12.44 -4.92
N LYS A 135 2.53 -12.23 -4.39
CA LYS A 135 1.29 -12.90 -4.84
C LYS A 135 0.71 -12.25 -6.10
#